data_AF-A0AAN0K3H9-F1
#
_entry.id   AF-A0AAN0K3H9-F1
#
_cell.length_a   1.000
_cell.length_b   1.000
_cell.length_c   1.000
_cell.angle_alpha   90.00
_cell.angle_beta   90.00
_cell.angle_gamma   90.00
#
_symmetry.space_group_name_H-M   'P 1'
#
loop_
_entity.id
_entity.type
_entity.pdbx_description
1 polymer ?
#
loop_
_entity_poly.entity_id
_entity_poly.type
_entity_poly.pdbx_seq_one_letter_code
_entity_poly.pdbx_strand_id
1 'polypeptide(L)'
;MSISFSSNSVTLMCTTCGVCKVSLLRDFCNKTGVQITLKDYKFSLTAPFNEGDLACIVPVVKHTDFKPLEASGLYELAQVQLQSGNIEVALDYLSEAVQLFAQVFGPLHVNIANCYKVIARIHHALGDSKLVSGACNYILV
;
A
#
# COMPACT_ATOMS: atom_id res chain seq x y z
N MET A 1 0.29 -21.34 -0.38
CA MET A 1 1.52 -21.19 0.41
C MET A 1 1.27 -21.82 1.78
N SER A 2 1.56 -23.10 1.94
CA SER A 2 1.40 -23.82 3.21
C SER A 2 2.63 -23.57 4.08
N ILE A 3 2.48 -22.80 5.16
CA ILE A 3 3.53 -22.64 6.16
C ILE A 3 3.51 -23.89 7.04
N SER A 4 4.35 -24.87 6.74
CA SER A 4 4.53 -26.06 7.59
C SER A 4 5.65 -25.82 8.59
N PHE A 5 5.31 -25.31 9.78
CA PHE A 5 6.23 -25.36 10.92
C PHE A 5 6.32 -26.80 11.41
N SER A 6 7.52 -27.41 11.38
CA SER A 6 7.73 -28.66 12.09
C SER A 6 7.56 -28.40 13.60
N SER A 7 6.72 -29.17 14.28
CA SER A 7 6.42 -28.98 15.71
C SER A 7 7.67 -28.98 16.60
N ASN A 8 8.73 -29.63 16.13
CA ASN A 8 10.04 -29.71 16.76
C ASN A 8 10.74 -28.34 16.86
N SER A 9 10.63 -27.48 15.84
CA SER A 9 11.31 -26.18 15.82
C SER A 9 10.70 -25.20 16.84
N VAL A 10 9.38 -25.12 16.91
CA VAL A 10 8.67 -24.24 17.87
C VAL A 10 8.86 -24.71 19.31
N THR A 11 8.85 -26.03 19.53
CA THR A 11 9.06 -26.61 20.86
C THR A 11 10.50 -26.38 21.33
N LEU A 12 11.49 -26.49 20.44
CA LEU A 12 12.88 -26.17 20.74
C LEU A 12 13.05 -24.71 21.14
N MET A 13 12.47 -23.76 20.39
CA MET A 13 12.53 -22.33 20.75
C MET A 13 11.92 -22.02 22.12
N CYS A 14 10.80 -22.65 22.47
CA CYS A 14 10.19 -22.47 23.80
C CYS A 14 11.14 -22.94 24.91
N THR A 15 11.83 -24.06 24.70
CA THR A 15 12.76 -24.64 25.67
C THR A 15 14.07 -23.86 25.77
N THR A 16 14.63 -23.41 24.64
CA THR A 16 15.91 -22.68 24.60
C THR A 16 15.77 -21.23 25.06
N CYS A 17 14.67 -20.56 24.70
CA CYS A 17 14.47 -19.14 24.99
C CYS A 17 13.55 -18.89 26.22
N GLY A 18 13.02 -19.94 26.85
CA GLY A 18 12.13 -19.83 28.02
C GLY A 18 10.78 -19.17 27.72
N VAL A 19 10.36 -19.14 26.45
CA VAL A 19 9.13 -18.45 26.03
C VAL A 19 7.92 -19.37 26.18
N CYS A 20 6.85 -18.89 26.81
CA CYS A 20 5.60 -19.64 26.93
C CYS A 20 4.88 -19.77 25.58
N LYS A 21 4.37 -20.98 25.27
CA LYS A 21 3.58 -21.26 24.05
C LYS A 21 2.38 -20.31 23.88
N VAL A 22 1.73 -19.94 24.99
CA VAL A 22 0.61 -18.98 25.00
C VAL A 22 1.06 -17.58 24.57
N SER A 23 2.24 -17.14 25.02
CA SER A 23 2.80 -15.84 24.63
C SER A 23 3.17 -15.83 23.14
N LEU A 24 3.71 -16.93 22.63
CA LEU A 24 4.05 -17.08 21.20
C LEU A 24 2.79 -17.10 20.33
N LEU A 25 1.73 -17.79 20.78
CA LEU A 25 0.43 -17.80 20.11
C LEU A 25 -0.19 -16.40 20.08
N ARG A 26 -0.14 -15.67 21.20
CA ARG A 26 -0.63 -14.29 21.25
C ARG A 26 0.13 -13.37 20.30
N ASP A 27 1.45 -13.46 20.29
CA ASP A 27 2.29 -12.67 19.39
C ASP A 27 2.02 -13.01 17.91
N PHE A 28 1.85 -14.29 17.59
CA PHE A 28 1.44 -14.76 16.28
C PHE A 28 0.08 -14.16 15.87
N CYS A 29 -0.94 -14.26 16.73
CA CYS A 29 -2.27 -13.68 16.50
C CYS A 29 -2.19 -12.19 16.20
N ASN A 30 -1.43 -11.43 17.00
CA ASN A 30 -1.27 -9.99 16.83
C ASN A 30 -0.57 -9.62 15.52
N LYS A 31 0.48 -10.36 15.12
CA LYS A 31 1.26 -10.07 13.91
C LYS A 31 0.56 -10.47 12.61
N THR A 32 -0.29 -11.49 12.68
CA THR A 32 -1.01 -12.03 11.53
C THR A 32 -2.41 -11.47 11.40
N GLY A 33 -2.97 -10.89 12.47
CA GLY A 33 -4.35 -10.46 12.52
C GLY A 33 -5.35 -11.59 12.75
N VAL A 34 -4.87 -12.81 13.02
CA VAL A 34 -5.72 -13.96 13.29
C VAL A 34 -6.24 -13.87 14.73
N GLN A 35 -7.55 -13.87 14.91
CA GLN A 35 -8.19 -13.96 16.21
C GLN A 35 -8.69 -15.38 16.45
N ILE A 36 -8.25 -15.96 17.55
CA ILE A 36 -8.69 -17.27 18.03
C ILE A 36 -9.49 -17.12 19.32
N THR A 37 -10.39 -18.06 19.57
CA THR A 37 -11.22 -18.06 20.77
C THR A 37 -10.38 -18.31 22.02
N LEU A 38 -10.72 -17.66 23.14
CA LEU A 38 -10.03 -17.92 24.40
C LEU A 38 -10.48 -19.27 24.98
N LYS A 39 -9.59 -20.26 24.99
CA LYS A 39 -9.79 -21.59 25.56
C LYS A 39 -8.49 -22.11 26.17
N ASP A 40 -8.59 -23.08 27.07
CA ASP A 40 -7.42 -23.80 27.60
C ASP A 40 -6.90 -24.81 26.57
N TYR A 41 -6.07 -24.32 25.65
CA TYR A 41 -5.47 -25.12 24.58
C TYR A 41 -4.46 -26.14 25.10
N LYS A 42 -4.65 -27.40 24.73
CA LYS A 42 -3.71 -28.48 25.02
C LYS A 42 -2.65 -28.60 23.93
N PHE A 43 -1.58 -27.82 24.05
CA PHE A 43 -0.45 -27.81 23.11
C PHE A 43 0.42 -29.08 23.09
N SER A 44 0.04 -30.12 23.84
CA SER A 44 0.64 -31.45 23.80
C SER A 44 0.02 -32.34 22.72
N LEU A 45 -1.16 -31.98 22.20
CA LEU A 45 -1.84 -32.73 21.14
C LEU A 45 -1.17 -32.48 19.78
N THR A 46 -1.29 -33.45 18.88
CA THR A 46 -0.82 -33.35 17.48
C THR A 46 -1.61 -32.31 16.68
N ALA A 47 -2.89 -32.12 17.01
CA ALA A 47 -3.78 -31.11 16.44
C ALA A 47 -4.45 -30.31 17.58
N PRO A 48 -3.79 -29.28 18.13
CA PRO A 48 -4.32 -28.51 19.26
C PRO A 48 -5.39 -27.49 18.88
N PHE A 49 -5.62 -27.25 17.59
CA PHE A 49 -6.58 -26.29 17.05
C PHE A 49 -7.57 -26.97 16.11
N ASN A 50 -8.79 -26.46 16.06
CA ASN A 50 -9.83 -26.84 15.10
C ASN A 50 -10.41 -25.59 14.41
N GLU A 51 -11.22 -25.79 13.37
CA GLU A 51 -11.79 -24.69 12.58
C GLU A 51 -12.69 -23.76 13.42
N GLY A 52 -13.41 -24.30 14.40
CA GLY A 52 -14.27 -23.54 15.31
C GLY A 52 -13.50 -22.72 16.35
N ASP A 53 -12.17 -22.78 16.37
CA ASP A 53 -11.34 -21.91 17.19
C ASP A 53 -11.09 -20.54 16.53
N LEU A 54 -11.25 -20.42 15.21
CA LEU A 54 -11.06 -19.16 14.48
C LEU A 54 -12.27 -18.25 14.73
N ALA A 55 -12.03 -17.15 15.45
CA ALA A 55 -13.07 -16.15 15.69
C ALA A 55 -13.22 -15.19 14.51
N CYS A 56 -12.10 -14.63 14.02
CA CYS A 56 -12.05 -13.84 12.80
C CYS A 56 -10.62 -13.61 12.29
N ILE A 57 -10.50 -12.98 11.13
CA ILE A 57 -9.25 -12.43 10.62
C ILE A 57 -9.42 -10.92 10.51
N VAL A 58 -8.59 -10.17 11.23
CA VAL A 58 -8.52 -8.70 11.18
C VAL A 58 -7.36 -8.29 10.30
N PRO A 59 -7.56 -7.48 9.25
CA PRO A 59 -6.47 -6.98 8.44
C PRO A 59 -5.46 -6.19 9.29
N VAL A 60 -4.19 -6.59 9.28
CA VAL A 60 -3.10 -5.82 9.91
C VAL A 60 -2.50 -4.91 8.84
N VAL A 61 -2.82 -3.61 8.93
CA VAL A 61 -2.23 -2.60 8.04
C VAL A 61 -0.78 -2.39 8.43
N LYS A 62 0.15 -2.85 7.60
CA LYS A 62 1.60 -2.69 7.85
C LYS A 62 2.18 -1.41 7.25
N HIS A 63 1.59 -0.92 6.17
CA HIS A 63 2.08 0.25 5.43
C HIS A 63 0.87 1.10 5.05
N THR A 64 0.72 2.26 5.68
CA THR A 64 -0.31 3.26 5.33
C THR A 64 0.15 4.18 4.20
N ASP A 65 1.47 4.29 3.99
CA ASP A 65 2.05 5.26 3.06
C ASP A 65 2.64 4.54 1.84
N PHE A 66 1.77 3.95 1.02
CA PHE A 66 2.21 3.42 -0.27
C PHE A 66 2.51 4.58 -1.22
N LYS A 67 3.79 4.80 -1.53
CA LYS A 67 4.23 5.77 -2.55
C LYS A 67 4.61 5.02 -3.82
N PRO A 68 3.87 5.17 -4.93
CA PRO A 68 4.27 4.59 -6.20
C PRO A 68 5.51 5.33 -6.71
N LEU A 69 6.68 4.69 -6.52
CA LEU A 69 7.99 5.24 -6.89
C LEU A 69 8.06 5.60 -8.37
N GLU A 70 7.48 4.75 -9.21
CA GLU A 70 7.44 4.95 -10.67
C GLU A 70 6.65 6.21 -11.05
N ALA A 71 5.42 6.36 -10.55
CA ALA A 71 4.60 7.55 -10.82
C ALA A 71 5.25 8.84 -10.26
N SER A 72 5.88 8.75 -9.09
CA SER A 72 6.60 9.88 -8.48
C SER A 72 7.84 10.25 -9.30
N GLY A 73 8.57 9.26 -9.81
CA GLY A 73 9.72 9.45 -10.68
C GLY A 73 9.34 10.09 -12.01
N LEU A 74 8.23 9.69 -12.63
CA LEU A 74 7.71 10.33 -13.85
C LEU A 74 7.36 11.80 -13.62
N TYR A 75 6.73 12.13 -12.49
CA TYR A 75 6.44 13.51 -12.13
C TYR A 75 7.72 14.35 -11.96
N GLU A 76 8.75 13.80 -11.30
CA GLU A 76 10.06 14.47 -11.16
C GLU A 76 10.75 14.65 -12.52
N LEU A 77 10.74 13.64 -13.39
CA LEU A 77 11.28 13.72 -14.75
C LEU A 77 10.56 14.79 -15.57
N ALA A 78 9.23 14.90 -15.45
CA ALA A 78 8.47 15.97 -16.09
C ALA A 78 8.95 17.36 -15.65
N GLN A 79 9.23 17.57 -14.36
CA GLN A 79 9.78 18.84 -13.86
C GLN A 79 11.15 19.16 -14.47
N VAL A 80 12.02 18.15 -14.60
CA VAL A 80 13.35 18.31 -15.21
C VAL A 80 13.22 18.67 -16.70
N GLN A 81 12.31 18.02 -17.43
CA GLN A 81 12.06 18.33 -18.84
C GLN A 81 11.48 19.74 -19.04
N LEU A 82 10.61 20.20 -18.13
CA LEU A 82 10.11 21.59 -18.15
C LEU A 82 11.24 22.60 -17.96
N GLN A 83 12.17 22.34 -17.04
CA GLN A 83 13.34 23.21 -16.85
C GLN A 83 14.27 23.21 -18.07
N SER A 84 14.29 22.10 -18.81
CA SER A 84 15.06 21.95 -20.04
C SER A 84 14.37 22.55 -21.27
N GLY A 85 13.11 23.00 -21.15
CA GLY A 85 12.31 23.56 -22.23
C GLY A 85 11.60 22.53 -23.12
N ASN A 86 11.69 21.24 -22.80
CA ASN A 86 11.06 20.15 -23.54
C ASN A 86 9.61 19.96 -23.09
N ILE A 87 8.72 20.85 -23.52
CA ILE A 87 7.33 20.92 -23.02
C ILE A 87 6.50 19.69 -23.42
N GLU A 88 6.63 19.21 -24.65
CA GLU A 88 5.86 18.04 -25.14
C GLU A 88 6.19 16.78 -24.33
N VAL A 89 7.48 16.49 -24.13
CA VAL A 89 7.94 15.35 -23.33
C VAL A 89 7.48 15.45 -21.88
N ALA A 90 7.46 16.66 -21.31
CA ALA A 90 6.96 16.86 -19.96
C ALA A 90 5.45 16.56 -19.84
N LEU A 91 4.66 16.90 -20.87
CA LEU A 91 3.22 16.60 -20.89
C LEU A 91 2.96 15.08 -20.99
N ASP A 92 3.75 14.36 -21.77
CA ASP A 92 3.68 12.90 -21.86
C ASP A 92 3.95 12.24 -20.50
N TYR A 93 5.03 12.63 -19.82
CA TYR A 93 5.35 12.14 -18.48
C TYR A 93 4.28 12.49 -17.44
N LEU A 94 3.69 13.69 -17.51
CA LEU A 94 2.59 14.08 -16.61
C LEU A 94 1.32 13.25 -16.86
N SER A 95 1.01 12.95 -18.12
CA SER A 95 -0.13 12.10 -18.49
C SER A 95 0.05 10.67 -17.98
N GLU A 96 1.24 10.10 -18.16
CA GLU A 96 1.56 8.76 -17.67
C GLU A 96 1.56 8.69 -16.14
N ALA A 97 2.11 9.71 -15.47
CA ALA A 97 2.06 9.82 -14.01
C ALA A 97 0.60 9.86 -13.48
N VAL A 98 -0.30 10.59 -14.14
CA VAL A 98 -1.73 10.63 -13.79
C VAL A 98 -2.36 9.24 -13.90
N GLN A 99 -2.07 8.51 -14.98
CA GLN A 99 -2.61 7.16 -15.18
C GLN A 99 -2.15 6.20 -14.07
N LEU A 100 -0.86 6.21 -13.72
CA LEU A 100 -0.34 5.36 -12.65
C LEU A 100 -0.89 5.75 -11.28
N PHE A 101 -0.96 7.05 -10.97
CA PHE A 101 -1.56 7.51 -9.72
C PHE A 101 -3.04 7.12 -9.61
N ALA A 102 -3.80 7.18 -10.72
CA ALA A 102 -5.21 6.80 -10.74
C ALA A 102 -5.41 5.29 -10.53
N GLN A 103 -4.52 4.45 -11.06
CA GLN A 103 -4.56 3.00 -10.84
C GLN A 103 -4.29 2.62 -9.38
N VAL A 104 -3.44 3.37 -8.68
CA VAL A 104 -3.03 3.09 -7.30
C VAL A 104 -4.00 3.68 -6.28
N PHE A 105 -4.36 4.95 -6.43
CA PHE A 105 -5.10 5.72 -5.43
C PHE A 105 -6.57 5.95 -5.79
N GLY A 106 -6.96 5.65 -7.03
CA GLY A 106 -8.23 6.10 -7.60
C GLY A 106 -8.14 7.52 -8.18
N PRO A 107 -9.23 8.02 -8.79
CA PRO A 107 -9.22 9.26 -9.58
C PRO A 107 -9.06 10.55 -8.75
N LEU A 108 -9.29 10.49 -7.43
CA LEU A 108 -9.36 11.65 -6.54
C LEU A 108 -8.22 11.59 -5.50
N HIS A 109 -6.99 11.84 -5.97
CA HIS A 109 -5.79 11.85 -5.13
C HIS A 109 -4.98 13.14 -5.30
N VAL A 110 -4.35 13.61 -4.21
CA VAL A 110 -3.58 14.86 -4.20
C VAL A 110 -2.45 14.91 -5.24
N ASN A 111 -1.81 13.76 -5.53
CA ASN A 111 -0.77 13.68 -6.55
C ASN A 111 -1.30 13.90 -7.97
N ILE A 112 -2.53 13.45 -8.25
CA ILE A 112 -3.20 13.67 -9.54
C ILE A 112 -3.51 15.16 -9.70
N ALA A 113 -4.02 15.80 -8.63
CA ALA A 113 -4.27 17.24 -8.62
C ALA A 113 -2.98 18.06 -8.86
N ASN A 114 -1.85 17.61 -8.29
CA ASN A 114 -0.55 18.24 -8.54
C ASN A 114 -0.12 18.12 -10.01
N CYS A 115 -0.32 16.96 -10.65
CA CYS A 115 -0.04 16.79 -12.07
C CYS A 115 -0.90 17.75 -12.93
N TYR A 116 -2.21 17.79 -12.70
CA TYR A 116 -3.11 18.70 -13.43
C TYR A 116 -2.78 20.18 -13.21
N LYS A 117 -2.35 20.56 -12.00
CA LYS A 117 -1.89 21.92 -11.72
C LYS A 117 -0.70 22.31 -12.60
N VAL A 118 0.24 21.39 -12.84
CA VAL A 118 1.40 21.63 -13.71
C VAL A 118 0.96 21.69 -15.18
N ILE A 119 0.12 20.76 -15.64
CA ILE A 119 -0.45 20.77 -17.00
C ILE A 119 -1.17 22.09 -17.29
N ALA A 120 -2.01 22.56 -16.36
CA ALA A 120 -2.74 23.82 -16.49
C ALA A 120 -1.78 25.03 -16.60
N ARG A 121 -0.69 25.03 -15.83
CA ARG A 121 0.35 26.07 -15.91
C ARG A 121 1.05 26.09 -17.26
N ILE A 122 1.35 24.91 -17.82
CA ILE A 122 1.97 24.79 -19.15
C ILE A 122 1.03 25.38 -20.21
N HIS A 123 -0.23 24.95 -20.24
CA HIS A 123 -1.20 25.45 -21.23
C HIS A 123 -1.47 26.94 -21.09
N HIS A 124 -1.53 27.47 -19.86
CA HIS A 124 -1.65 28.89 -19.63
C HIS A 124 -0.44 29.67 -20.20
N ALA A 125 0.78 29.13 -20.05
CA ALA A 125 1.97 29.74 -20.62
C ALA A 125 2.00 29.68 -22.15
N LEU A 126 1.39 28.66 -22.76
CA LEU A 126 1.25 28.51 -24.22
C LEU A 126 0.11 29.33 -24.83
N GLY A 127 -0.74 29.96 -24.01
CA GLY A 127 -1.89 30.75 -24.47
C GLY A 127 -3.13 29.93 -24.83
N ASP A 128 -3.09 28.60 -24.68
CA ASP A 128 -4.20 27.70 -24.98
C ASP A 128 -5.10 27.47 -23.75
N SER A 129 -6.10 28.34 -23.58
CA SER A 129 -6.98 28.35 -22.41
C SER A 129 -8.05 27.23 -22.40
N LYS A 130 -8.12 26.39 -23.44
CA LYS A 130 -9.26 25.46 -23.63
C LYS A 130 -9.23 24.23 -22.72
N LEU A 131 -8.06 23.66 -22.44
CA LEU A 131 -7.91 22.43 -21.63
C LEU A 131 -8.00 22.67 -20.12
N VAL A 132 -7.74 23.90 -19.66
CA VAL A 132 -7.77 24.26 -18.22
C VAL A 132 -9.17 24.11 -17.62
N SER A 133 -10.22 24.33 -18.44
CA SER A 133 -11.61 24.21 -18.00
C SER A 133 -12.03 22.77 -17.63
N GLY A 134 -11.47 21.76 -18.32
CA GLY A 134 -11.77 20.35 -18.04
C GLY A 134 -11.13 19.87 -16.74
N ALA A 135 -9.87 20.23 -16.50
CA ALA A 135 -9.14 19.84 -15.29
C ALA A 135 -9.68 20.51 -14.01
N CYS A 136 -10.17 21.76 -14.10
CA CYS A 136 -10.84 22.41 -12.97
C CYS A 136 -12.16 21.72 -12.60
N ASN A 137 -12.88 21.13 -13.56
CA ASN A 137 -14.11 20.38 -13.28
C ASN A 137 -13.84 19.06 -12.53
N TYR A 138 -12.67 18.46 -12.70
CA TYR A 138 -12.26 17.25 -11.95
C TYR A 138 -11.73 17.54 -10.54
N ILE A 139 -11.39 18.79 -10.22
CA ILE A 139 -10.90 19.22 -8.90
C ILE A 139 -12.04 19.72 -7.99
N LEU A 140 -13.21 20.05 -8.56
CA LEU A 140 -14.37 20.62 -7.85
C LEU A 140 -15.50 19.62 -7.56
N VAL A 141 -15.32 18.32 -7.82
CA VAL A 141 -16.27 17.26 -7.43
C VAL A 141 -15.72 16.45 -6.27
#